data_AF-A0A816Y6J2-F1
#
_entry.id   AF-A0A816Y6J2-F1
#
_cell.length_a   1.000
_cell.length_b   1.000
_cell.length_c   1.000
_cell.angle_alpha   90.00
_cell.angle_beta   90.00
_cell.angle_gamma   90.00
#
_symmetry.space_group_name_H-M   'P 1'
#
loop_
_entity.id
_entity.type
_entity.pdbx_description
1 polymer ?
#
loop_
_entity_poly.entity_id
_entity_poly.type
_entity_poly.pdbx_seq_one_letter_code
_entity_poly.pdbx_strand_id
1 'polypeptide(L)'
;MGGGDGGDDSVVHFVFVHGASHGAWCWYKLTTLLAAAGFKATSVDLTGAGINLTDSNTVDVTLACKLLRPAPLRALSGADKLAPNPEAEKVPRVYIKTAKDNLFDPLRQDRVVEKWPPSQLYILEESDHSAFFSVPTTLFAYLVRAVSFLQL
;
A
#
# COMPACT_ATOMS: atom_id res chain seq x y z
N MET A 1 -19.15 5.86 42.46
CA MET A 1 -19.86 5.13 41.39
C MET A 1 -19.92 6.08 40.21
N GLY A 2 -19.08 6.05 39.18
CA GLY A 2 -18.36 4.95 38.57
C GLY A 2 -18.91 4.74 37.16
N GLY A 3 -18.13 5.09 36.13
CA GLY A 3 -18.39 4.76 34.72
C GLY A 3 -18.74 5.99 33.86
N GLY A 4 -18.03 6.30 32.78
CA GLY A 4 -16.86 5.66 32.18
C GLY A 4 -16.44 6.58 31.03
N ASP A 5 -15.21 7.08 31.12
CA ASP A 5 -14.57 7.82 30.05
C ASP A 5 -14.24 6.81 28.94
N GLY A 6 -15.14 6.70 27.96
CA GLY A 6 -14.91 5.93 26.75
C GLY A 6 -13.96 6.71 25.85
N GLY A 7 -12.67 6.71 26.20
CA GLY A 7 -11.61 7.10 25.29
C GLY A 7 -11.71 6.22 24.05
N ASP A 8 -12.06 6.84 22.92
CA ASP A 8 -11.96 6.22 21.60
C ASP A 8 -10.47 6.05 21.30
N ASP A 9 -9.88 4.95 21.80
CA ASP A 9 -8.57 4.50 21.34
C ASP A 9 -8.68 4.33 19.83
N SER A 10 -8.09 5.26 19.08
CA SER A 10 -8.21 5.31 17.64
C SER A 10 -7.69 4.00 17.04
N VAL A 11 -8.60 3.13 16.62
CA VAL A 11 -8.25 1.82 16.08
C VAL A 11 -7.54 2.02 14.74
N VAL A 12 -6.30 1.56 14.64
CA VAL A 12 -5.55 1.61 13.38
C VAL A 12 -6.24 0.78 12.32
N HIS A 13 -6.48 1.39 11.16
CA HIS A 13 -7.11 0.76 10.01
C HIS A 13 -6.16 0.71 8.81
N PHE A 14 -5.78 -0.51 8.43
CA PHE A 14 -5.03 -0.76 7.20
C PHE A 14 -5.95 -0.79 5.99
N VAL A 15 -5.66 0.05 5.00
CA VAL A 15 -6.34 0.02 3.70
C VAL A 15 -5.37 -0.45 2.63
N PHE A 16 -5.66 -1.58 2.01
CA PHE A 16 -4.83 -2.20 0.98
C PHE A 16 -5.35 -1.91 -0.41
N VAL A 17 -4.47 -1.39 -1.26
CA VAL A 17 -4.72 -1.14 -2.69
C VAL A 17 -3.82 -2.08 -3.48
N HIS A 18 -4.41 -2.86 -4.39
CA HIS A 18 -3.66 -3.82 -5.20
C HIS A 18 -2.96 -3.16 -6.40
N GLY A 19 -1.94 -3.83 -6.92
CA GLY A 19 -1.26 -3.45 -8.17
C GLY A 19 -1.97 -3.98 -9.41
N ALA A 20 -1.37 -3.76 -10.58
CA ALA A 20 -1.88 -4.27 -11.86
C ALA A 20 -2.03 -5.81 -11.83
N SER A 21 -3.03 -6.32 -12.56
CA SER A 21 -3.34 -7.76 -12.70
C SER A 21 -3.74 -8.48 -11.39
N HIS A 22 -4.07 -7.73 -10.33
CA HIS A 22 -4.54 -8.25 -9.05
C HIS A 22 -5.93 -7.70 -8.72
N GLY A 23 -6.47 -8.13 -7.58
CA GLY A 23 -7.67 -7.58 -6.94
C GLY A 23 -7.50 -7.61 -5.43
N ALA A 24 -8.51 -7.17 -4.68
CA ALA A 24 -8.58 -7.19 -3.22
C ALA A 24 -8.24 -8.56 -2.62
N TRP A 25 -8.52 -9.63 -3.37
CA TRP A 25 -8.24 -11.02 -3.02
C TRP A 25 -6.76 -11.30 -2.75
N CYS A 26 -5.80 -10.57 -3.35
CA CYS A 26 -4.38 -10.87 -3.18
C CYS A 26 -3.88 -10.58 -1.75
N TRP A 27 -4.61 -9.74 -1.01
CA TRP A 27 -4.27 -9.34 0.36
C TRP A 27 -4.81 -10.25 1.46
N TYR A 28 -5.53 -11.33 1.10
CA TYR A 28 -6.30 -12.13 2.07
C TYR A 28 -5.47 -12.62 3.28
N LYS A 29 -4.20 -13.01 3.06
CA LYS A 29 -3.31 -13.46 4.15
C LYS A 29 -3.03 -12.33 5.14
N LEU A 30 -2.71 -11.14 4.64
CA LEU A 30 -2.40 -9.99 5.49
C LEU A 30 -3.63 -9.49 6.24
N THR A 31 -4.78 -9.38 5.55
CA THR A 31 -6.02 -8.94 6.20
C THR A 31 -6.43 -9.91 7.31
N THR A 32 -6.23 -11.22 7.11
CA THR A 32 -6.48 -12.24 8.13
C THR A 32 -5.51 -12.12 9.32
N LEU A 33 -4.20 -11.98 9.05
CA LEU A 33 -3.19 -11.83 10.11
C LEU A 33 -3.39 -10.55 10.93
N LEU A 34 -3.73 -9.44 10.27
CA LEU A 34 -4.02 -8.15 10.92
C LEU A 34 -5.28 -8.20 11.76
N ALA A 35 -6.36 -8.81 11.25
CA ALA A 35 -7.58 -8.99 12.02
C ALA A 35 -7.34 -9.87 13.26
N ALA A 36 -6.58 -10.96 13.12
CA ALA A 36 -6.20 -11.82 14.25
C ALA A 36 -5.33 -11.08 15.29
N ALA A 37 -4.57 -10.07 14.87
CA ALA A 37 -3.78 -9.21 15.74
C ALA A 37 -4.55 -8.00 16.30
N GLY A 38 -5.87 -7.89 16.04
CA GLY A 38 -6.74 -6.84 16.57
C GLY A 38 -6.81 -5.56 15.73
N PHE A 39 -6.20 -5.52 14.55
CA PHE A 39 -6.27 -4.37 13.65
C PHE A 39 -7.48 -4.44 12.71
N LYS A 40 -8.00 -3.28 12.31
CA LYS A 40 -8.95 -3.19 11.19
C LYS A 40 -8.17 -3.28 9.88
N ALA A 41 -8.66 -4.05 8.92
CA ALA A 41 -8.05 -4.17 7.59
C ALA A 41 -9.12 -4.24 6.50
N THR A 42 -8.96 -3.46 5.44
CA THR A 42 -9.83 -3.48 4.26
C THR A 42 -8.98 -3.53 3.00
N SER A 43 -9.25 -4.47 2.12
CA SER A 43 -8.72 -4.48 0.76
C SER A 43 -9.79 -4.01 -0.22
N VAL A 44 -9.41 -3.15 -1.17
CA VAL A 44 -10.34 -2.58 -2.15
C VAL A 44 -10.01 -3.08 -3.56
N ASP A 45 -11.04 -3.35 -4.36
CA ASP A 45 -10.89 -3.57 -5.80
C ASP A 45 -10.90 -2.23 -6.53
N LEU A 46 -9.88 -2.00 -7.34
CA LEU A 46 -9.89 -0.92 -8.31
C LEU A 46 -10.92 -1.23 -9.42
N THR A 47 -11.44 -0.20 -10.08
CA THR A 47 -12.44 -0.36 -11.14
C THR A 47 -11.94 -1.31 -12.24
N GLY A 48 -12.77 -2.30 -12.61
CA GLY A 48 -12.44 -3.32 -13.61
C GLY A 48 -11.44 -4.38 -13.15
N ALA A 49 -11.17 -4.48 -11.84
CA ALA A 49 -10.31 -5.51 -11.25
C ALA A 49 -11.06 -6.34 -10.20
N GLY A 50 -10.53 -7.53 -9.90
CA GLY A 50 -11.09 -8.45 -8.91
C GLY A 50 -12.54 -8.84 -9.21
N ILE A 51 -13.45 -8.59 -8.26
CA ILE A 51 -14.89 -8.89 -8.43
C ILE A 51 -15.68 -7.73 -9.04
N ASN A 52 -15.02 -6.61 -9.38
CA ASN A 52 -15.67 -5.48 -10.03
C ASN A 52 -15.97 -5.85 -11.49
N LEU A 53 -17.26 -6.07 -11.78
CA LEU A 53 -17.77 -6.51 -13.09
C LEU A 53 -17.74 -5.44 -14.18
N THR A 54 -17.25 -4.23 -13.89
CA THR A 54 -17.10 -3.20 -14.93
C THR A 54 -16.14 -3.73 -15.98
N ASP A 55 -16.61 -3.89 -17.23
CA ASP A 55 -15.76 -4.32 -18.33
C ASP A 55 -14.60 -3.33 -18.45
N SER A 56 -13.38 -3.82 -18.26
CA SER A 56 -12.16 -3.01 -18.30
C SER A 56 -11.97 -2.32 -19.64
N ASN A 57 -12.56 -2.82 -20.72
CA ASN A 57 -12.58 -2.17 -22.04
C ASN A 57 -13.62 -1.04 -22.13
N THR A 58 -14.64 -1.05 -21.28
CA THR A 58 -15.70 -0.01 -21.22
C THR A 58 -15.42 1.08 -20.21
N VAL A 59 -14.43 0.89 -19.34
CA VAL A 59 -13.87 1.97 -18.53
C VAL A 59 -13.16 2.93 -19.50
N ASP A 60 -13.92 3.88 -20.05
CA ASP A 60 -13.38 4.94 -20.91
C ASP A 60 -12.19 5.59 -20.19
N VAL A 61 -11.08 5.79 -20.91
CA VAL A 61 -9.89 6.50 -20.41
C VAL A 61 -10.27 7.81 -19.73
N THR A 62 -11.31 8.50 -20.22
CA THR A 62 -11.86 9.73 -19.65
C THR A 62 -12.53 9.50 -18.28
N LEU A 63 -13.32 8.44 -18.13
CA LEU A 63 -13.96 8.08 -16.87
C LEU A 63 -12.94 7.51 -15.87
N ALA A 64 -12.00 6.68 -16.34
CA ALA A 64 -10.84 6.25 -15.58
C ALA A 64 -10.07 7.48 -15.07
N CYS A 65 -9.72 8.43 -15.93
CA CYS A 65 -8.99 9.64 -15.54
C CYS A 65 -9.77 10.55 -14.58
N LYS A 66 -11.11 10.54 -14.61
CA LYS A 66 -11.97 11.32 -13.69
C LYS A 66 -12.15 10.64 -12.32
N LEU A 67 -12.15 9.31 -12.27
CA LEU A 67 -12.24 8.52 -11.04
C LEU A 67 -10.88 8.32 -10.36
N LEU A 68 -9.81 8.38 -11.14
CA LEU A 68 -8.44 8.43 -10.63
C LEU A 68 -8.24 9.79 -9.94
N ARG A 69 -8.12 9.78 -8.62
CA ARG A 69 -7.30 10.77 -7.93
C ARG A 69 -5.87 10.64 -8.45
N PRO A 70 -5.03 11.70 -8.48
CA PRO A 70 -3.68 11.62 -9.04
C PRO A 70 -2.85 10.48 -8.40
N ALA A 71 -2.81 9.31 -9.04
CA ALA A 71 -1.98 8.15 -8.73
C ALA A 71 -2.14 7.09 -9.85
N PRO A 72 -1.21 6.14 -10.02
CA PRO A 72 0.19 6.36 -10.35
C PRO A 72 0.57 5.57 -11.62
N LEU A 73 -0.34 5.35 -12.58
CA LEU A 73 0.04 4.69 -13.83
C LEU A 73 1.01 5.56 -14.67
N ARG A 74 0.86 6.89 -14.61
CA ARG A 74 1.87 7.85 -15.12
C ARG A 74 3.04 8.10 -14.16
N ALA A 75 2.97 7.67 -12.90
CA ALA A 75 4.12 7.79 -11.99
C ALA A 75 5.23 6.82 -12.38
N LEU A 76 4.91 5.66 -12.94
CA LEU A 76 5.93 4.71 -13.41
C LEU A 76 6.77 5.24 -14.59
N SER A 77 6.22 6.15 -15.40
CA SER A 77 6.92 6.77 -16.55
C SER A 77 7.06 8.29 -16.47
N GLY A 78 6.80 8.87 -15.29
CA GLY A 78 6.70 10.32 -15.11
C GLY A 78 6.73 10.78 -13.64
N ALA A 79 7.04 9.90 -12.68
CA ALA A 79 7.17 10.28 -11.28
C ALA A 79 8.23 11.35 -11.08
N ASP A 80 9.26 11.40 -11.93
CA ASP A 80 10.26 12.45 -12.03
C ASP A 80 9.62 13.84 -12.23
N LYS A 81 8.48 13.92 -12.93
CA LYS A 81 7.77 15.16 -13.32
C LYS A 81 6.65 15.58 -12.36
N LEU A 82 6.40 14.84 -11.28
CA LEU A 82 5.46 15.27 -10.24
C LEU A 82 6.00 16.54 -9.58
N ALA A 83 5.19 17.62 -9.62
CA ALA A 83 5.51 18.84 -8.89
C ALA A 83 5.55 18.55 -7.38
N PRO A 84 6.44 19.20 -6.62
CA PRO A 84 6.45 19.09 -5.17
C PRO A 84 5.07 19.45 -4.60
N ASN A 85 4.56 18.61 -3.71
CA ASN A 85 3.31 18.87 -3.00
C ASN A 85 3.62 18.98 -1.50
N PRO A 86 3.67 20.21 -0.93
CA PRO A 86 3.99 20.41 0.49
C PRO A 86 3.08 19.65 1.46
N GLU A 87 1.82 19.41 1.09
CA GLU A 87 0.90 18.65 1.93
C GLU A 87 1.20 17.14 1.90
N ALA A 88 1.68 16.62 0.77
CA ALA A 88 2.11 15.23 0.68
C ALA A 88 3.42 14.96 1.43
N GLU A 89 4.27 15.97 1.61
CA GLU A 89 5.50 15.87 2.40
C GLU A 89 5.25 15.76 3.91
N LYS A 90 4.08 16.20 4.39
CA LYS A 90 3.71 16.08 5.81
C LYS A 90 3.29 14.66 6.19
N VAL A 91 2.95 13.81 5.22
CA VAL A 91 2.48 12.45 5.48
C VAL A 91 3.68 11.54 5.75
N PRO A 92 3.78 10.93 6.95
CA PRO A 92 4.83 9.97 7.24
C PRO A 92 4.77 8.80 6.27
N ARG A 93 5.92 8.40 5.75
CA ARG A 93 5.99 7.37 4.71
C ARG A 93 7.00 6.29 5.08
N VAL A 94 6.63 5.05 4.79
CA VAL A 94 7.46 3.87 4.97
C VAL A 94 7.58 3.19 3.61
N TYR A 95 8.77 2.72 3.27
CA TYR A 95 9.01 1.95 2.06
C TYR A 95 9.43 0.52 2.41
N ILE A 96 8.83 -0.47 1.76
CA ILE A 96 9.17 -1.88 1.91
C ILE A 96 9.66 -2.38 0.54
N LYS A 97 10.97 -2.66 0.44
CA LYS A 97 11.65 -3.11 -0.77
C LYS A 97 11.55 -4.64 -0.91
N THR A 98 11.32 -5.11 -2.13
CA THR A 98 11.33 -6.54 -2.49
C THR A 98 12.68 -6.88 -3.14
N ALA A 99 13.50 -7.72 -2.48
CA ALA A 99 14.89 -7.91 -2.90
C ALA A 99 15.08 -8.84 -4.11
N LYS A 100 14.17 -9.79 -4.33
CA LYS A 100 14.20 -10.77 -5.45
C LYS A 100 13.15 -10.43 -6.51
N ASP A 101 12.86 -9.14 -6.67
CA ASP A 101 11.90 -8.64 -7.65
C ASP A 101 12.46 -8.69 -9.07
N ASN A 102 11.84 -9.50 -9.93
CA ASN A 102 12.19 -9.62 -11.34
C ASN A 102 11.34 -8.72 -12.25
N LEU A 103 10.29 -8.09 -11.74
CA LEU A 103 9.44 -7.17 -12.49
C LEU A 103 9.95 -5.72 -12.36
N PHE A 104 10.42 -5.36 -11.17
CA PHE A 104 11.01 -4.07 -10.84
C PHE A 104 12.45 -4.21 -10.38
N ASP A 105 13.37 -3.91 -11.30
CA ASP A 105 14.81 -3.84 -11.05
C ASP A 105 15.13 -3.11 -9.72
N PRO A 106 15.99 -3.66 -8.85
CA PRO A 106 16.37 -3.04 -7.58
C PRO A 106 16.80 -1.57 -7.69
N LEU A 107 17.49 -1.18 -8.77
CA LEU A 107 17.90 0.19 -9.02
C LEU A 107 16.71 1.12 -9.24
N ARG A 108 15.58 0.62 -9.78
CA ARG A 108 14.34 1.40 -9.90
C ARG A 108 13.75 1.69 -8.54
N GLN A 109 13.79 0.73 -7.63
CA GLN A 109 13.32 0.90 -6.25
C GLN A 109 14.23 1.87 -5.48
N ASP A 110 15.55 1.78 -5.67
CA ASP A 110 16.51 2.70 -5.05
C ASP A 110 16.28 4.16 -5.48
N ARG A 111 15.98 4.39 -6.76
CA ARG A 111 15.60 5.73 -7.24
C ARG A 111 14.31 6.26 -6.62
N VAL A 112 13.35 5.39 -6.28
CA VAL A 112 12.13 5.81 -5.58
C VAL A 112 12.47 6.26 -4.16
N VAL A 113 13.30 5.50 -3.46
CA VAL A 113 13.77 5.83 -2.10
C VAL A 113 14.57 7.13 -2.10
N GLU A 114 15.45 7.33 -3.07
CA GLU A 114 16.23 8.57 -3.21
C GLU A 114 15.33 9.77 -3.50
N LYS A 115 14.38 9.62 -4.43
CA LYS A 115 13.47 10.71 -4.82
C LYS A 115 12.49 11.08 -3.72
N TRP A 116 12.03 10.10 -2.95
CA TRP A 116 11.03 10.28 -1.89
C TRP A 116 11.50 9.58 -0.61
N PRO A 117 12.46 10.18 0.12
CA PRO A 117 13.05 9.57 1.31
C PRO A 117 11.99 9.18 2.34
N PRO A 118 11.92 7.91 2.75
CA PRO A 118 10.98 7.47 3.76
C PRO A 118 11.53 7.63 5.17
N SER A 119 10.62 7.75 6.13
CA SER A 119 10.97 7.75 7.57
C SER A 119 11.50 6.38 8.00
N GLN A 120 11.06 5.31 7.35
CA GLN A 120 11.57 3.96 7.54
C GLN A 120 11.67 3.22 6.21
N LEU A 121 12.75 2.45 6.07
CA LEU A 121 13.00 1.56 4.94
C LEU A 121 13.15 0.14 5.47
N TYR A 122 12.35 -0.78 4.94
CA TYR A 122 12.45 -2.21 5.19
C TYR A 122 12.83 -2.94 3.91
N ILE A 123 13.60 -4.02 4.02
CA ILE A 123 13.97 -4.86 2.88
C ILE A 123 13.50 -6.29 3.17
N LEU A 124 12.68 -6.83 2.28
CA LEU A 124 12.27 -8.22 2.29
C LEU A 124 13.23 -9.04 1.43
N GLU A 125 14.28 -9.57 2.07
CA GLU A 125 15.40 -10.27 1.41
C GLU A 125 14.95 -11.45 0.54
N GLU A 126 13.88 -12.14 0.96
CA GLU A 126 13.38 -13.35 0.31
C GLU A 126 12.15 -13.10 -0.58
N SER A 127 11.70 -11.85 -0.72
CA SER A 127 10.48 -11.51 -1.45
C SER A 127 10.72 -11.37 -2.95
N ASP A 128 9.83 -11.96 -3.73
CA ASP A 128 9.59 -11.57 -5.12
C ASP A 128 8.75 -10.28 -5.19
N HIS A 129 8.27 -9.93 -6.40
CA HIS A 129 7.41 -8.76 -6.62
C HIS A 129 6.11 -8.76 -5.79
N SER A 130 5.60 -9.94 -5.46
CA SER A 130 4.31 -10.14 -4.80
C SER A 130 4.52 -10.61 -3.36
N ALA A 131 5.05 -9.72 -2.52
CA ALA A 131 5.38 -9.98 -1.11
C ALA A 131 4.21 -10.58 -0.28
N PHE A 132 2.97 -10.26 -0.64
CA PHE A 132 1.76 -10.83 -0.04
C PHE A 132 1.56 -12.33 -0.34
N PHE A 133 2.24 -12.88 -1.36
CA PHE A 133 2.30 -14.31 -1.63
C PHE A 133 3.59 -14.96 -1.17
N SER A 134 4.75 -14.36 -1.49
CA SER A 134 6.06 -14.96 -1.24
C SER A 134 6.47 -14.92 0.23
N VAL A 135 6.29 -13.79 0.92
CA VAL A 135 6.73 -13.61 2.33
C VAL A 135 5.67 -12.94 3.23
N PRO A 136 4.41 -13.43 3.26
CA PRO A 136 3.29 -12.76 3.91
C PRO A 136 3.50 -12.50 5.41
N THR A 137 4.13 -13.44 6.12
CA THR A 137 4.37 -13.31 7.58
C THR A 137 5.40 -12.24 7.90
N THR A 138 6.48 -12.17 7.13
CA THR A 138 7.51 -11.13 7.29
C THR A 138 6.96 -9.75 6.93
N LEU A 139 6.19 -9.67 5.83
CA LEU A 139 5.51 -8.44 5.45
C LEU A 139 4.54 -7.98 6.54
N PHE A 140 3.75 -8.88 7.12
CA PHE A 140 2.88 -8.57 8.26
C PHE A 140 3.67 -7.98 9.44
N ALA A 141 4.80 -8.58 9.82
CA ALA A 141 5.62 -8.08 10.92
C ALA A 141 6.12 -6.66 10.67
N TYR A 142 6.52 -6.34 9.44
CA TYR A 142 6.94 -4.99 9.07
C TYR A 142 5.80 -3.98 9.05
N LEU A 143 4.59 -4.37 8.64
CA LEU A 143 3.41 -3.51 8.71
C LEU A 143 3.05 -3.13 10.15
N VAL A 144 3.06 -4.10 11.07
CA VAL A 144 2.81 -3.83 12.49
C VAL A 144 3.90 -2.92 13.07
N ARG A 145 5.17 -3.20 12.78
CA ARG A 145 6.29 -2.37 13.24
C ARG A 145 6.23 -0.94 12.70
N ALA A 146 5.85 -0.78 11.43
CA ALA A 146 5.68 0.52 10.81
C ALA A 146 4.63 1.36 11.55
N VAL A 147 3.49 0.75 11.92
CA VAL A 147 2.44 1.42 12.69
C VAL A 147 2.93 1.84 14.08
N SER A 148 3.62 0.96 14.82
CA SER A 148 4.12 1.30 16.15
C SER A 148 5.06 2.51 16.14
N PHE A 149 5.84 2.70 15.08
CA PHE A 149 6.69 3.89 14.92
C PHE A 149 5.91 5.16 14.59
N LEU A 150 4.79 5.04 13.86
CA LEU A 150 3.98 6.19 13.45
C LEU A 150 2.99 6.66 14.52
N GLN A 151 2.79 5.88 15.58
CA GLN A 151 1.91 6.17 16.72
C GLN A 151 2.65 6.69 17.96
N LEU A 152 3.95 6.97 17.85
CA LEU A 152 4.77 7.70 18.84
C LEU A 152 4.90 9.16 18.43
#